data_AF-A0A815GLF3-F1
#
_entry.id   AF-A0A815GLF3-F1
#
_cell.length_a   1.000
_cell.length_b   1.000
_cell.length_c   1.000
_cell.angle_alpha   90.00
_cell.angle_beta   90.00
_cell.angle_gamma   90.00
#
_symmetry.space_group_name_H-M   'P 1'
#
loop_
_entity.id
_entity.type
_entity.pdbx_description
1 polymer ?
#
loop_
_entity_poly.entity_id
_entity_poly.type
_entity_poly.pdbx_seq_one_letter_code
_entity_poly.pdbx_strand_id
1 'polypeptide(L)'
;MIIEIRLVFKLKLKYCQQFWSLIQLGIIGCSLGSIGVYFWRFQEANHISHLFEQTNGYIYINLQLAVYVNDILTFLLGYCCFFSMIKFVQLFRFNQRISLFAETLKYCAKALISFSMMFAIVFMAFLSLFYLLFISKLSSCSSLISTAQMLFEMTLMKFDASQIMRADAFLGPFCFALFMFLVVFVCLSMFLSIINDSFRHAKDDNQKEDQLILSFMLKKFLRWTGLKKLNQLEIQEERDCRMRSQYFDPIENLPDRMDQLLVALNRIYIDQKKELARLNKAGL
;
A
#
# COMPACT_ATOMS: atom_id res chain seq x y z
N MET A 1 -29.48 -8.05 7.02
CA MET A 1 -29.36 -7.53 8.40
C MET A 1 -29.47 -8.62 9.47
N ILE A 2 -30.55 -9.40 9.54
CA ILE A 2 -30.82 -10.34 10.67
C ILE A 2 -29.77 -11.48 10.79
N ILE A 3 -29.25 -11.98 9.68
CA ILE A 3 -28.23 -13.06 9.67
C ILE A 3 -26.87 -12.55 10.17
N GLU A 4 -26.48 -11.32 9.79
CA GLU A 4 -25.21 -10.72 10.23
C GLU A 4 -25.25 -10.24 11.69
N ILE A 5 -26.41 -9.75 12.18
CA ILE A 5 -26.60 -9.40 13.60
C ILE A 5 -26.37 -10.61 14.51
N ARG A 6 -26.80 -11.81 14.10
CA ARG A 6 -26.55 -13.07 14.85
C ARG A 6 -25.07 -13.47 14.85
N LEU A 7 -24.34 -13.18 13.77
CA LEU A 7 -22.90 -13.45 13.64
C LEU A 7 -22.07 -12.49 14.50
N VAL A 8 -22.42 -11.21 14.54
CA VAL A 8 -21.83 -10.19 15.43
C VAL A 8 -22.00 -10.57 16.90
N PHE A 9 -23.20 -11.03 17.28
CA PHE A 9 -23.49 -11.43 18.66
C PHE A 9 -22.73 -12.68 19.11
N LYS A 10 -22.38 -13.59 18.19
CA LYS A 10 -21.63 -14.83 18.50
C LYS A 10 -20.10 -14.65 18.52
N LEU A 11 -19.52 -13.72 17.75
CA LEU A 11 -18.06 -13.58 17.61
C LEU A 11 -17.44 -12.33 18.25
N LYS A 12 -18.24 -11.47 18.91
CA LYS A 12 -17.95 -10.22 19.66
C LYS A 12 -16.55 -9.59 19.49
N LEU A 13 -15.47 -10.22 19.94
CA LEU A 13 -14.11 -9.63 19.96
C LEU A 13 -13.23 -9.98 18.75
N LYS A 14 -13.41 -11.15 18.12
CA LYS A 14 -12.65 -11.52 16.90
C LYS A 14 -13.20 -10.85 15.64
N TYR A 15 -14.47 -10.48 15.65
CA TYR A 15 -15.12 -9.85 14.49
C TYR A 15 -14.58 -8.43 14.24
N CYS A 16 -14.37 -7.63 15.30
CA CYS A 16 -13.80 -6.28 15.20
C CYS A 16 -12.36 -6.22 14.63
N GLN A 17 -11.63 -7.33 14.59
CA GLN A 17 -10.27 -7.35 14.01
C GLN A 17 -10.29 -7.46 12.47
N GLN A 18 -11.39 -7.88 11.87
CA GLN A 18 -11.50 -7.98 10.42
C GLN A 18 -12.00 -6.65 9.85
N PHE A 19 -11.14 -5.96 9.08
CA PHE A 19 -11.45 -4.66 8.46
C PHE A 19 -12.84 -4.58 7.81
N TRP A 20 -13.24 -5.64 7.11
CA TRP A 20 -14.54 -5.74 6.43
C TRP A 20 -15.75 -5.79 7.38
N SER A 21 -15.58 -6.39 8.55
CA SER A 21 -16.61 -6.44 9.58
C SER A 21 -16.89 -5.05 10.17
N LEU A 22 -15.83 -4.25 10.37
CA LEU A 22 -15.95 -2.89 10.90
C LEU A 22 -16.77 -1.98 9.96
N ILE A 23 -16.60 -2.12 8.64
CA ILE A 23 -17.39 -1.40 7.64
C ILE A 23 -18.88 -1.79 7.74
N GLN A 24 -19.19 -3.08 7.91
CA GLN A 24 -20.57 -3.54 8.06
C GLN A 24 -21.22 -3.00 9.34
N LEU A 25 -20.47 -2.96 10.45
CA LEU A 25 -20.92 -2.34 11.69
C LEU A 25 -21.17 -0.83 11.51
N GLY A 26 -20.32 -0.14 10.75
CA GLY A 26 -20.51 1.26 10.39
C GLY A 26 -21.83 1.50 9.64
N ILE A 27 -22.14 0.68 8.64
CA ILE A 27 -23.42 0.77 7.89
C ILE A 27 -24.62 0.55 8.83
N ILE A 28 -24.57 -0.48 9.69
CA ILE A 28 -25.65 -0.76 10.63
C ILE A 28 -25.82 0.40 11.61
N GLY A 29 -24.73 0.89 12.20
CA GLY A 29 -24.73 2.00 13.14
C GLY A 29 -25.28 3.29 12.53
N CYS A 30 -24.79 3.70 11.35
CA CYS A 30 -25.29 4.88 10.64
C CYS A 30 -26.76 4.72 10.24
N SER A 31 -27.20 3.52 9.82
CA SER A 31 -28.59 3.29 9.45
C SER A 31 -29.54 3.40 10.64
N LEU A 32 -29.18 2.83 11.80
CA LEU A 32 -29.97 2.94 13.03
C LEU A 32 -29.97 4.38 13.56
N GLY A 33 -28.82 5.05 13.53
CA GLY A 33 -28.72 6.47 13.87
C GLY A 33 -29.58 7.35 12.98
N SER A 34 -29.59 7.10 11.67
CA SER A 34 -30.43 7.82 10.70
C SER A 34 -31.92 7.60 10.98
N ILE A 35 -32.35 6.40 11.36
CA ILE A 35 -33.74 6.13 11.73
C ILE A 35 -34.12 6.89 13.01
N GLY A 36 -33.23 6.90 14.02
CA GLY A 36 -33.46 7.64 15.27
C GLY A 36 -33.60 9.15 15.03
N VAL A 37 -32.70 9.74 14.25
CA VAL A 37 -32.75 11.17 13.91
C VAL A 37 -33.94 11.49 13.00
N TYR A 38 -34.33 10.58 12.12
CA TYR A 38 -35.54 10.74 11.31
C TYR A 38 -36.80 10.81 12.17
N PHE A 39 -36.90 9.97 13.21
CA PHE A 39 -38.01 10.01 14.15
C PHE A 39 -38.02 11.31 14.97
N TRP A 40 -36.84 11.78 15.40
CA TRP A 40 -36.70 13.08 16.06
C TRP A 40 -37.16 14.23 15.15
N ARG A 41 -36.71 14.24 13.89
CA ARG A 41 -37.13 15.22 12.88
C ARG A 41 -38.65 15.20 12.68
N PHE A 42 -39.26 14.02 12.68
CA PHE A 42 -40.70 13.87 12.50
C PHE A 42 -41.49 14.45 13.69
N GLN A 43 -41.02 14.24 14.92
CA GLN A 43 -41.61 14.85 16.11
C GLN A 43 -41.52 16.38 16.08
N GLU A 44 -40.34 16.93 15.77
CA GLU A 44 -40.14 18.38 15.66
C GLU A 44 -41.01 19.01 14.57
N ALA A 45 -41.11 18.36 13.40
CA ALA A 45 -41.96 18.82 12.30
C ALA A 45 -43.45 18.87 12.69
N ASN A 46 -43.94 17.85 13.42
CA ASN A 46 -45.32 17.83 13.91
C ASN A 46 -45.54 18.90 14.98
N HIS A 47 -44.56 19.14 15.86
CA HIS A 47 -44.63 20.17 16.89
C HIS A 47 -44.73 21.57 16.27
N ILE A 48 -43.87 21.87 15.28
CA ILE A 48 -43.90 23.12 14.52
C ILE A 48 -45.23 23.30 13.77
N SER A 49 -45.75 22.23 13.17
CA SER A 49 -47.01 22.29 12.41
C SER A 49 -48.21 22.61 13.32
N HIS A 50 -48.30 21.98 14.50
CA HIS A 50 -49.37 22.28 15.46
C HIS A 50 -49.27 23.70 16.05
N LEU A 51 -48.05 24.18 16.33
CA LEU A 51 -47.85 25.57 16.77
C LEU A 51 -48.27 26.57 15.70
N PHE A 52 -48.04 26.26 14.42
CA PHE A 52 -48.46 27.08 13.30
C PHE A 52 -49.98 27.16 13.17
N GLU A 53 -50.68 26.03 13.29
CA GLU A 53 -52.16 25.96 13.26
C GLU A 53 -52.81 26.73 14.41
N GLN A 54 -52.28 26.64 15.63
CA GLN A 54 -52.85 27.33 16.80
C GLN A 54 -52.67 28.85 16.75
N THR A 55 -51.69 29.32 15.98
CA THR A 55 -51.26 30.72 16.01
C THR A 55 -51.60 31.48 14.72
N ASN A 56 -52.20 30.81 13.72
CA ASN A 56 -52.48 31.38 12.39
C ASN A 56 -51.28 32.09 11.73
N GLY A 57 -50.05 31.69 12.09
CA GLY A 57 -48.81 32.22 11.51
C GLY A 57 -48.32 33.59 12.01
N TYR A 58 -48.89 34.14 13.09
CA TYR A 58 -48.50 35.48 13.59
C TYR A 58 -47.31 35.51 14.57
N ILE A 59 -46.76 34.36 14.96
CA ILE A 59 -45.61 34.26 15.88
C ILE A 59 -44.38 33.70 15.16
N TYR A 60 -43.21 34.26 15.48
CA TYR A 60 -41.92 33.77 15.01
C TYR A 60 -41.60 32.38 15.57
N ILE A 61 -41.42 31.40 14.69
CA ILE A 61 -41.02 30.03 15.03
C ILE A 61 -39.53 29.87 14.74
N ASN A 62 -38.75 29.44 15.72
CA ASN A 62 -37.31 29.22 15.54
C ASN A 62 -37.04 27.89 14.79
N LEU A 63 -36.86 27.98 13.47
CA LEU A 63 -36.57 26.83 12.60
C LEU A 63 -35.11 26.36 12.66
N GLN A 64 -34.25 27.05 13.42
CA GLN A 64 -32.83 26.73 13.47
C GLN A 64 -32.58 25.31 14.01
N LEU A 65 -33.37 24.86 14.98
CA LEU A 65 -33.29 23.49 15.49
C LEU A 65 -33.68 22.46 14.41
N ALA A 66 -34.72 22.74 13.63
CA ALA A 66 -35.15 21.88 12.54
C ALA A 66 -34.08 21.75 11.44
N VAL A 67 -33.37 22.84 11.14
CA VAL A 67 -32.23 22.85 10.21
C VAL A 67 -31.08 22.01 10.77
N TYR A 68 -30.70 22.18 12.05
CA TYR A 68 -29.64 21.37 12.67
C TYR A 68 -29.95 19.87 12.63
N VAL A 69 -31.19 19.47 12.95
CA VAL A 69 -31.60 18.06 12.90
C VAL A 69 -31.53 17.52 11.46
N ASN A 70 -31.88 18.34 10.46
CA ASN A 70 -31.77 17.97 9.05
C ASN A 70 -30.31 17.86 8.58
N ASP A 71 -29.42 18.74 9.03
CA ASP A 71 -27.99 18.68 8.72
C ASP A 71 -27.36 17.41 9.31
N ILE A 72 -27.68 17.07 10.56
CA ILE A 72 -27.22 15.83 11.21
C ILE A 72 -27.71 14.60 10.44
N LEU A 73 -28.98 14.58 10.02
CA LEU A 73 -29.52 13.51 9.19
C LEU A 73 -28.77 13.39 7.85
N THR A 74 -28.47 14.51 7.21
CA THR A 74 -27.74 14.56 5.94
C THR A 74 -26.32 14.04 6.10
N PHE A 75 -25.63 14.40 7.18
CA PHE A 75 -24.31 13.85 7.50
C PHE A 75 -24.37 12.33 7.74
N LEU A 76 -25.33 11.84 8.52
CA LEU A 76 -25.53 10.40 8.76
C LEU A 76 -25.79 9.62 7.47
N LEU A 77 -26.61 10.14 6.57
CA LEU A 77 -26.86 9.56 5.26
C LEU A 77 -25.60 9.60 4.37
N GLY A 78 -24.83 10.69 4.43
CA GLY A 78 -23.54 10.80 3.76
C GLY A 78 -22.55 9.74 4.22
N TYR A 79 -22.40 9.53 5.54
CA TYR A 79 -21.57 8.46 6.08
C TYR A 79 -22.09 7.06 5.69
N CYS A 80 -23.41 6.86 5.68
CA CYS A 80 -24.00 5.60 5.21
C CYS A 80 -23.65 5.32 3.74
N CYS A 81 -23.78 6.34 2.87
CA CYS A 81 -23.41 6.25 1.46
C CYS A 81 -21.91 5.98 1.29
N PHE A 82 -21.06 6.65 2.08
CA PHE A 82 -19.61 6.44 2.09
C PHE A 82 -19.25 4.98 2.45
N PHE A 83 -19.78 4.43 3.54
CA PHE A 83 -19.53 3.03 3.89
C PHE A 83 -20.10 2.05 2.85
N SER A 84 -21.26 2.36 2.26
CA SER A 84 -21.83 1.58 1.16
C SER A 84 -20.91 1.59 -0.06
N MET A 85 -20.30 2.74 -0.39
CA MET A 85 -19.33 2.86 -1.48
C MET A 85 -18.07 2.02 -1.20
N ILE A 86 -17.56 2.00 0.03
CA ILE A 86 -16.44 1.12 0.40
C ILE A 86 -16.84 -0.36 0.22
N LYS A 87 -18.06 -0.73 0.61
CA LYS A 87 -18.58 -2.09 0.38
C LYS A 87 -18.70 -2.40 -1.11
N PHE A 88 -19.08 -1.42 -1.93
CA PHE A 88 -19.12 -1.56 -3.39
C PHE A 88 -17.72 -1.81 -3.97
N VAL A 89 -16.67 -1.16 -3.45
CA VAL A 89 -15.27 -1.47 -3.81
C VAL A 89 -14.90 -2.92 -3.53
N GLN A 90 -15.48 -3.55 -2.49
CA GLN A 90 -15.29 -4.98 -2.23
C GLN A 90 -15.86 -5.88 -3.33
N LEU A 91 -16.95 -5.48 -3.99
CA LEU A 91 -17.51 -6.25 -5.10
C LEU A 91 -16.57 -6.23 -6.31
N PHE A 92 -15.76 -5.19 -6.51
CA PHE A 92 -14.76 -5.18 -7.59
C PHE A 92 -13.63 -6.18 -7.39
N ARG A 93 -13.46 -6.76 -6.19
CA ARG A 93 -12.45 -7.80 -5.93
C ARG A 93 -12.68 -9.10 -6.70
N PHE A 94 -13.84 -9.26 -7.36
CA PHE A 94 -14.07 -10.35 -8.31
C PHE A 94 -13.19 -10.27 -9.56
N ASN A 95 -12.59 -9.11 -9.87
CA ASN A 95 -11.61 -8.99 -10.94
C ASN A 95 -10.22 -9.41 -10.42
N GLN A 96 -9.60 -10.40 -11.07
CA GLN A 96 -8.26 -10.91 -10.73
C GLN A 96 -7.19 -9.80 -10.66
N ARG A 97 -7.26 -8.79 -11.54
CA ARG A 97 -6.32 -7.65 -11.52
C ARG A 97 -6.45 -6.80 -10.25
N ILE A 98 -7.68 -6.59 -9.79
CA ILE A 98 -7.99 -5.78 -8.61
C ILE A 98 -7.70 -6.58 -7.33
N SER A 99 -7.97 -7.90 -7.33
CA SER A 99 -7.61 -8.78 -6.22
C SER A 99 -6.10 -8.86 -6.01
N LEU A 100 -5.32 -8.98 -7.09
CA LEU A 100 -3.85 -8.94 -7.03
C LEU A 100 -3.36 -7.63 -6.39
N PHE A 101 -3.90 -6.48 -6.80
CA PHE A 101 -3.54 -5.20 -6.18
C PHE A 101 -3.89 -5.16 -4.68
N ALA A 102 -5.07 -5.64 -4.29
CA ALA A 102 -5.46 -5.70 -2.89
C ALA A 102 -4.54 -6.63 -2.06
N GLU A 103 -4.10 -7.75 -2.63
CA GLU A 103 -3.15 -8.66 -1.99
C GLU A 103 -1.75 -8.04 -1.86
N THR A 104 -1.26 -7.35 -2.90
CA THR A 104 0.01 -6.61 -2.82
C THR A 104 -0.02 -5.56 -1.73
N LEU A 105 -1.14 -4.84 -1.60
CA LEU A 105 -1.32 -3.80 -0.58
C LEU A 105 -1.37 -4.41 0.82
N LYS A 106 -2.01 -5.57 0.97
CA LYS A 106 -2.06 -6.30 2.25
C LYS A 106 -0.68 -6.82 2.66
N TYR A 107 0.10 -7.31 1.70
CA TYR A 107 1.46 -7.78 1.92
C TYR A 107 2.38 -6.62 2.35
N CYS A 108 2.32 -5.50 1.63
CA CYS A 108 3.16 -4.33 1.92
C CYS A 108 2.68 -3.50 3.12
N ALA A 109 1.44 -3.68 3.58
CA ALA A 109 0.83 -2.88 4.65
C ALA A 109 1.71 -2.76 5.89
N LYS A 110 2.37 -3.85 6.32
CA LYS A 110 3.25 -3.82 7.50
C LYS A 110 4.47 -2.92 7.28
N ALA A 111 5.12 -3.01 6.11
CA ALA A 111 6.25 -2.16 5.75
C ALA A 111 5.81 -0.70 5.56
N LEU A 112 4.66 -0.48 4.93
CA LEU A 112 4.08 0.84 4.74
C LEU A 112 3.71 1.52 6.07
N ILE A 113 3.17 0.80 7.05
CA ILE A 113 2.85 1.37 8.36
C ILE A 113 4.13 1.81 9.08
N SER A 114 5.18 0.98 9.04
CA SER A 114 6.48 1.34 9.63
C SER A 114 7.10 2.56 8.95
N PHE A 115 7.07 2.59 7.61
CA PHE A 115 7.52 3.75 6.84
C PHE A 115 6.67 5.01 7.10
N SER A 116 5.35 4.86 7.20
CA SER A 116 4.42 5.95 7.48
C SER A 116 4.69 6.57 8.84
N MET A 117 5.12 5.79 9.84
CA MET A 117 5.50 6.32 11.15
C MET A 117 6.76 7.18 11.07
N MET A 118 7.77 6.74 10.32
CA MET A 118 8.98 7.55 10.06
C MET A 118 8.65 8.82 9.28
N PHE A 119 7.83 8.70 8.22
CA PHE A 119 7.33 9.83 7.45
C PHE A 119 6.58 10.83 8.33
N ALA A 120 5.70 10.37 9.22
CA ALA A 120 4.94 11.24 10.11
C ALA A 120 5.84 12.07 11.02
N ILE A 121 6.95 11.51 11.53
CA ILE A 121 7.91 12.25 12.36
C ILE A 121 8.58 13.37 11.53
N VAL A 122 9.05 13.06 10.33
CA VAL A 122 9.68 14.05 9.42
C VAL A 122 8.66 15.11 9.01
N PHE A 123 7.45 14.70 8.65
CA PHE A 123 6.37 15.60 8.25
C PHE A 123 5.96 16.53 9.38
N MET A 124 5.84 16.02 10.61
CA MET A 124 5.54 16.85 11.79
C MET A 124 6.67 17.83 12.12
N ALA A 125 7.93 17.44 11.94
CA ALA A 125 9.05 18.35 12.10
C ALA A 125 8.98 19.52 11.10
N PHE A 126 8.68 19.24 9.83
CA PHE A 126 8.45 20.28 8.82
C PHE A 126 7.19 21.09 9.09
N LEU A 127 6.13 20.47 9.59
CA LEU A 127 4.90 21.17 9.99
C LEU A 127 5.19 22.21 11.07
N SER A 128 5.92 21.82 12.12
CA SER A 128 6.31 22.74 13.19
C SER A 128 7.27 23.83 12.69
N LEU A 129 8.23 23.49 11.82
CA LEU A 129 9.16 24.44 11.21
C LEU A 129 8.41 25.52 10.40
N PHE A 130 7.57 25.09 9.45
CA PHE A 130 6.82 26.00 8.57
C PHE A 130 5.83 26.85 9.37
N TYR A 131 5.16 26.25 10.35
CA TYR A 131 4.26 26.99 11.23
C TYR A 131 5.02 28.09 11.98
N LEU A 132 6.15 27.77 12.62
CA LEU A 132 6.92 28.77 13.37
C LEU A 132 7.53 29.86 12.49
N LEU A 133 8.02 29.51 11.30
CA LEU A 133 8.64 30.49 10.40
C LEU A 133 7.62 31.41 9.73
N PHE A 134 6.45 30.89 9.32
CA PHE A 134 5.54 31.60 8.42
C PHE A 134 4.19 31.97 9.04
N ILE A 135 3.93 31.67 10.31
CA ILE A 135 2.66 32.03 10.98
C ILE A 135 2.31 33.52 10.89
N SER A 136 3.30 34.40 11.06
CA SER A 136 3.08 35.86 10.99
C SER A 136 3.12 36.41 9.56
N LYS A 137 3.43 35.59 8.56
CA LYS A 137 3.69 36.01 7.17
C LYS A 137 2.62 35.51 6.20
N LEU A 138 2.10 34.30 6.40
CA LEU A 138 1.14 33.64 5.50
C LEU A 138 -0.16 33.28 6.22
N SER A 139 -1.29 33.59 5.58
CA SER A 139 -2.61 33.16 6.04
C SER A 139 -2.76 31.62 6.04
N SER A 140 -2.11 30.95 5.08
CA SER A 140 -2.03 29.47 5.02
C SER A 140 -1.38 28.85 6.25
N CYS A 141 -0.57 29.61 6.99
CA CYS A 141 0.11 29.17 8.21
C CYS A 141 -0.59 29.63 9.50
N SER A 142 -1.83 30.13 9.41
CA SER A 142 -2.57 30.67 10.56
C SER A 142 -2.90 29.64 11.65
N SER A 143 -3.10 28.38 11.27
CA SER A 143 -3.32 27.27 12.20
C SER A 143 -2.46 26.06 11.81
N LEU A 144 -2.20 25.16 12.75
CA LEU A 144 -1.47 23.92 12.46
C LEU A 144 -2.18 23.08 11.39
N ILE A 145 -3.52 23.06 11.38
CA ILE A 145 -4.31 22.31 10.40
C ILE A 145 -4.18 22.94 9.01
N SER A 146 -4.29 24.28 8.92
CA SER A 146 -4.10 25.02 7.67
C SER A 146 -2.67 24.86 7.14
N THR A 147 -1.68 24.84 8.03
CA THR A 147 -0.27 24.60 7.64
C THR A 147 -0.07 23.18 7.14
N ALA A 148 -0.72 22.19 7.76
CA ALA A 148 -0.68 20.80 7.29
C ALA A 148 -1.32 20.69 5.90
N GLN A 149 -2.45 21.36 5.67
CA GLN A 149 -3.07 21.43 4.35
C GLN A 149 -2.13 22.06 3.32
N MET A 150 -1.48 23.18 3.66
CA MET A 150 -0.48 23.83 2.81
C MET A 150 0.68 22.89 2.44
N LEU A 151 1.21 22.12 3.40
CA LEU A 151 2.26 21.13 3.15
C LEU A 151 1.79 19.98 2.26
N PHE A 152 0.54 19.54 2.40
CA PHE A 152 -0.07 18.57 1.48
C PHE A 152 -0.22 19.15 0.07
N GLU A 153 -0.65 20.40 -0.06
CA GLU A 153 -0.73 21.12 -1.34
C GLU A 153 0.65 21.27 -1.99
N MET A 154 1.71 21.51 -1.21
CA MET A 154 3.09 21.49 -1.69
C MET A 154 3.51 20.10 -2.18
N THR A 155 3.17 19.05 -1.44
CA THR A 155 3.48 17.66 -1.81
C THR A 155 2.80 17.28 -3.13
N LEU A 156 1.57 17.76 -3.35
CA LEU A 156 0.82 17.60 -4.60
C LEU A 156 1.27 18.55 -5.72
N MET A 157 2.27 19.40 -5.48
CA MET A 157 2.75 20.45 -6.38
C MET A 157 1.66 21.44 -6.84
N LYS A 158 0.61 21.63 -6.04
CA LYS A 158 -0.49 22.57 -6.32
C LYS A 158 -0.31 23.92 -5.64
N PHE A 159 0.62 24.01 -4.70
CA PHE A 159 0.86 25.22 -3.93
C PHE A 159 1.63 26.29 -4.73
N ASP A 160 1.22 27.56 -4.60
CA ASP A 160 1.90 28.69 -5.22
C ASP A 160 3.17 29.08 -4.43
N ALA A 161 4.32 28.60 -4.92
CA ALA A 161 5.63 28.86 -4.32
C ALA A 161 5.97 30.35 -4.19
N SER A 162 5.35 31.24 -4.99
CA SER A 162 5.61 32.68 -4.91
C SER A 162 5.26 33.28 -3.55
N GLN A 163 4.28 32.70 -2.84
CA GLN A 163 3.87 33.15 -1.52
C GLN A 163 4.98 32.94 -0.48
N ILE A 164 5.67 31.79 -0.53
CA ILE A 164 6.80 31.49 0.37
C ILE A 164 8.02 32.34 0.03
N MET A 165 8.30 32.55 -1.26
CA MET A 165 9.43 33.38 -1.70
C MET A 165 9.26 34.85 -1.32
N ARG A 166 8.02 35.35 -1.27
CA ARG A 166 7.70 36.72 -0.82
C ARG A 166 7.77 36.89 0.70
N ALA A 167 7.55 35.82 1.47
CA ALA A 167 7.60 35.89 2.92
C ALA A 167 9.01 36.16 3.43
N ASP A 168 9.98 35.40 2.91
CA ASP A 168 11.39 35.55 3.23
C ASP A 168 12.25 35.14 2.02
N ALA A 169 13.13 36.05 1.59
CA ALA A 169 13.92 35.90 0.37
C ALA A 169 14.95 34.76 0.44
N PHE A 170 15.41 34.40 1.65
CA PHE A 170 16.43 33.36 1.85
C PHE A 170 15.85 32.09 2.49
N LEU A 171 15.21 32.22 3.66
CA LEU A 171 14.68 31.09 4.41
C LEU A 171 13.52 30.39 3.70
N GLY A 172 12.67 31.15 2.99
CA GLY A 172 11.53 30.62 2.23
C GLY A 172 11.95 29.59 1.17
N PRO A 173 12.74 30.00 0.15
CA PRO A 173 13.22 29.10 -0.88
C PRO A 173 14.03 27.92 -0.32
N PHE A 174 14.85 28.15 0.71
CA PHE A 174 15.66 27.10 1.33
C PHE A 174 14.79 26.03 2.00
N CYS A 175 13.85 26.41 2.85
CA CYS A 175 12.94 25.48 3.52
C CYS A 175 12.01 24.77 2.52
N PHE A 176 11.53 25.48 1.50
CA PHE A 176 10.74 24.89 0.42
C PHE A 176 11.53 23.83 -0.37
N ALA A 177 12.75 24.16 -0.80
CA ALA A 177 13.60 23.23 -1.52
C ALA A 177 13.95 22.00 -0.68
N LEU A 178 14.29 22.20 0.60
CA LEU A 178 14.58 21.11 1.54
C LEU A 178 13.36 20.20 1.74
N PHE A 179 12.16 20.78 1.91
CA PHE A 179 10.92 20.03 2.03
C PHE A 179 10.62 19.22 0.76
N MET A 180 10.72 19.85 -0.42
CA MET A 180 10.50 19.18 -1.71
C MET A 180 11.50 18.03 -1.91
N PHE A 181 12.78 18.25 -1.60
CA PHE A 181 13.80 17.21 -1.70
C PHE A 181 13.50 16.02 -0.77
N LEU A 182 13.26 16.28 0.52
CA LEU A 182 13.09 15.19 1.49
C LEU A 182 11.72 14.51 1.37
N VAL A 183 10.63 15.26 1.32
CA VAL A 183 9.28 14.69 1.33
C VAL A 183 8.84 14.21 -0.04
N VAL A 184 9.06 15.00 -1.09
CA VAL A 184 8.60 14.61 -2.43
C VAL A 184 9.58 13.64 -3.06
N PHE A 185 10.87 13.97 -3.16
CA PHE A 185 11.81 13.06 -3.83
C PHE A 185 12.17 11.86 -2.96
N VAL A 186 12.62 12.04 -1.72
CA VAL A 186 13.07 10.88 -0.92
C VAL A 186 11.89 10.05 -0.42
N CYS A 187 10.92 10.65 0.28
CA CYS A 187 9.83 9.87 0.90
C CYS A 187 8.89 9.25 -0.14
N LEU A 188 8.44 9.97 -1.18
CA LEU A 188 7.57 9.34 -2.20
C LEU A 188 8.30 8.26 -3.00
N SER A 189 9.58 8.44 -3.35
CA SER A 189 10.33 7.39 -4.03
C SER A 189 10.49 6.15 -3.15
N MET A 190 10.70 6.31 -1.84
CA MET A 190 10.73 5.17 -0.92
C MET A 190 9.37 4.48 -0.82
N PHE A 191 8.28 5.24 -0.73
CA PHE A 191 6.91 4.70 -0.73
C PHE A 191 6.64 3.89 -2.00
N LEU A 192 6.98 4.44 -3.17
CA LEU A 192 6.86 3.76 -4.47
C LEU A 192 7.74 2.50 -4.53
N SER A 193 8.96 2.55 -3.99
CA SER A 193 9.86 1.40 -3.96
C SER A 193 9.30 0.25 -3.15
N ILE A 194 8.74 0.51 -1.95
CA ILE A 194 8.13 -0.52 -1.09
C ILE A 194 6.94 -1.17 -1.81
N ILE A 195 6.11 -0.36 -2.46
CA ILE A 195 4.96 -0.84 -3.23
C ILE A 195 5.44 -1.69 -4.41
N ASN A 196 6.42 -1.23 -5.18
CA ASN A 196 6.92 -1.94 -6.34
C ASN A 196 7.57 -3.28 -5.96
N ASP A 197 8.36 -3.32 -4.89
CA ASP A 197 8.97 -4.55 -4.40
C ASP A 197 7.92 -5.58 -3.97
N SER A 198 6.90 -5.12 -3.24
CA SER A 198 5.78 -5.96 -2.82
C SER A 198 4.88 -6.39 -3.98
N PHE A 199 4.74 -5.54 -4.99
CA PHE A 199 4.01 -5.86 -6.21
C PHE A 199 4.69 -6.98 -7.00
N ARG A 200 6.03 -6.93 -7.11
CA ARG A 200 6.83 -8.00 -7.73
C ARG A 200 6.66 -9.31 -6.97
N HIS A 201 6.73 -9.28 -5.64
CA HIS A 201 6.52 -10.47 -4.81
C HIS A 201 5.14 -11.11 -5.01
N ALA A 202 4.05 -10.35 -4.94
CA ALA A 202 2.72 -10.96 -5.09
C ALA A 202 2.43 -11.42 -6.53
N LYS A 203 3.06 -10.78 -7.53
CA LYS A 203 2.98 -11.23 -8.92
C LYS A 203 3.69 -12.57 -9.11
N ASP A 204 4.87 -12.73 -8.54
CA ASP A 204 5.62 -13.98 -8.62
C ASP A 204 4.88 -15.13 -7.92
N ASP A 205 4.25 -14.85 -6.77
CA ASP A 205 3.45 -15.86 -6.05
C ASP A 205 2.18 -16.26 -6.83
N ASN A 206 1.45 -15.31 -7.42
CA ASN A 206 0.31 -15.62 -8.27
C ASN A 206 0.72 -16.41 -9.53
N GLN A 207 1.86 -16.08 -10.15
CA GLN A 207 2.35 -16.82 -11.32
C GLN A 207 2.77 -18.25 -10.96
N LYS A 208 3.38 -18.47 -9.80
CA LYS A 208 3.71 -19.82 -9.30
C LYS A 208 2.43 -20.63 -9.03
N GLU A 209 1.41 -20.01 -8.46
CA GLU A 209 0.14 -20.66 -8.16
C GLU A 209 -0.60 -21.06 -9.45
N ASP A 210 -0.64 -20.17 -10.45
CA ASP A 210 -1.20 -20.47 -11.78
C ASP A 210 -0.46 -21.64 -12.47
N GLN A 211 0.88 -21.66 -12.41
CA GLN A 211 1.70 -22.76 -12.97
C GLN A 211 1.51 -24.08 -12.21
N LEU A 212 1.33 -24.02 -10.88
CA LEU A 212 1.02 -25.18 -10.05
C LEU A 212 -0.36 -25.74 -10.40
N ILE A 213 -1.38 -24.89 -10.54
CA ILE A 213 -2.73 -25.32 -10.90
C ILE A 213 -2.75 -25.90 -12.32
N LEU A 214 -2.06 -25.29 -13.29
CA LEU A 214 -1.92 -25.81 -14.64
C LEU A 214 -1.24 -27.18 -14.68
N SER A 215 -0.13 -27.35 -13.94
CA SER A 215 0.57 -28.63 -13.85
C SER A 215 -0.27 -29.69 -13.13
N PHE A 216 -1.05 -29.33 -12.10
CA PHE A 216 -2.00 -30.25 -11.48
C PHE A 216 -3.17 -30.64 -12.40
N MET A 217 -3.74 -29.69 -13.15
CA MET A 217 -4.81 -29.96 -14.12
C MET A 217 -4.30 -30.84 -15.25
N LEU A 218 -3.11 -30.55 -15.80
CA LEU A 218 -2.44 -31.38 -16.79
C LEU A 218 -2.15 -32.77 -16.24
N LYS A 219 -1.62 -32.88 -15.03
CA LYS A 219 -1.34 -34.17 -14.38
C LYS A 219 -2.60 -35.01 -14.18
N LYS A 220 -3.73 -34.38 -13.87
CA LYS A 220 -5.03 -35.06 -13.73
C LYS A 220 -5.61 -35.45 -15.09
N PHE A 221 -5.47 -34.58 -16.10
CA PHE A 221 -5.86 -34.86 -17.49
C PHE A 221 -5.03 -36.00 -18.09
N LEU A 222 -3.71 -35.98 -17.92
CA LEU A 222 -2.79 -37.02 -18.40
C LEU A 222 -3.00 -38.36 -17.71
N ARG A 223 -3.34 -38.34 -16.41
CA ARG A 223 -3.71 -39.55 -15.66
C ARG A 223 -5.04 -40.14 -16.15
N TRP A 224 -5.95 -39.29 -16.61
CA TRP A 224 -7.22 -39.71 -17.19
C TRP A 224 -7.07 -40.23 -18.63
N THR A 225 -6.16 -39.66 -19.43
CA THR A 225 -5.87 -40.11 -20.79
C THR A 225 -4.90 -41.30 -20.88
N GLY A 226 -4.44 -41.85 -19.74
CA GLY A 226 -3.72 -43.14 -19.69
C GLY A 226 -2.32 -43.15 -20.33
N LEU A 227 -1.75 -41.99 -20.65
CA LEU A 227 -0.44 -41.88 -21.29
C LEU A 227 0.69 -42.03 -20.26
N LYS A 228 1.10 -43.27 -20.00
CA LYS A 228 2.27 -43.63 -19.15
C LYS A 228 3.62 -43.05 -19.62
N LYS A 229 3.68 -42.40 -20.79
CA LYS A 229 4.93 -42.06 -21.49
C LYS A 229 5.60 -40.76 -21.01
N LEU A 230 4.94 -39.91 -20.23
CA LEU A 230 5.52 -38.63 -19.78
C LEU A 230 6.23 -38.65 -18.41
N ASN A 231 6.07 -39.71 -17.59
CA ASN A 231 6.82 -39.84 -16.33
C ASN A 231 8.35 -39.87 -16.57
N GLN A 232 8.79 -40.31 -17.75
CA GLN A 232 10.21 -40.25 -18.13
C GLN A 232 10.64 -38.83 -18.54
N LEU A 233 9.73 -38.00 -19.05
CA LEU A 233 10.02 -36.63 -19.48
C LEU A 233 10.03 -35.65 -18.32
N GLU A 234 9.15 -35.78 -17.32
CA GLU A 234 9.22 -34.99 -16.07
C GLU A 234 10.48 -35.31 -15.25
N ILE A 235 10.93 -36.58 -15.21
CA ILE A 235 12.22 -36.95 -14.58
C ILE A 235 13.42 -36.43 -15.39
N GLN A 236 13.25 -36.25 -16.71
CA GLN A 236 14.28 -35.66 -17.58
C GLN A 236 14.34 -34.14 -17.37
N GLU A 237 13.21 -33.43 -17.35
CA GLU A 237 13.14 -31.98 -17.11
C GLU A 237 13.56 -31.59 -15.69
N GLU A 238 13.21 -32.37 -14.65
CA GLU A 238 13.74 -32.14 -13.30
C GLU A 238 15.26 -32.37 -13.24
N ARG A 239 15.78 -33.36 -13.99
CA ARG A 239 17.24 -33.57 -14.12
C ARG A 239 17.91 -32.42 -14.87
N ASP A 240 17.29 -31.92 -15.94
CA ASP A 240 17.81 -30.83 -16.76
C ASP A 240 17.77 -29.48 -16.01
N CYS A 241 16.72 -29.20 -15.24
CA CYS A 241 16.65 -28.03 -14.35
C CYS A 241 17.66 -28.10 -13.20
N ARG A 242 17.88 -29.27 -12.59
CA ARG A 242 18.98 -29.45 -11.62
C ARG A 242 20.34 -29.27 -12.27
N MET A 243 20.54 -29.77 -13.50
CA MET A 243 21.80 -29.59 -14.24
C MET A 243 22.05 -28.11 -14.58
N ARG A 244 20.99 -27.36 -14.92
CA ARG A 244 21.05 -25.92 -15.24
C ARG A 244 21.34 -25.05 -14.02
N SER A 245 20.77 -25.40 -12.85
CA SER A 245 21.12 -24.78 -11.57
C SER A 245 22.58 -25.04 -11.18
N GLN A 246 23.06 -26.27 -11.39
CA GLN A 246 24.45 -26.65 -11.10
C GLN A 246 25.48 -25.98 -12.01
N TYR A 247 25.06 -25.47 -13.18
CA TYR A 247 25.92 -24.72 -14.12
C TYR A 247 25.88 -23.20 -13.92
N PHE A 248 24.88 -22.65 -13.22
CA PHE A 248 24.79 -21.21 -12.99
C PHE A 248 25.65 -20.73 -11.81
N ASP A 249 25.78 -21.55 -10.75
CA ASP A 249 26.70 -21.30 -9.63
C ASP A 249 28.21 -21.27 -10.01
N PRO A 250 28.75 -22.10 -10.93
CA PRO A 250 30.17 -22.10 -11.27
C PRO A 250 30.63 -20.96 -12.19
N ILE A 251 29.74 -20.16 -12.79
CA ILE A 251 30.16 -19.01 -13.63
C ILE A 251 30.73 -17.88 -12.76
N GLU A 252 30.29 -17.77 -11.50
CA GLU A 252 30.81 -16.80 -10.53
C GLU A 252 32.23 -17.16 -10.05
N ASN A 253 32.57 -18.46 -10.04
CA ASN A 253 33.88 -18.99 -9.66
C ASN A 253 34.83 -19.23 -10.86
N LEU A 254 34.47 -18.71 -12.05
CA LEU A 254 35.33 -18.77 -13.23
C LEU A 254 36.71 -18.11 -13.01
N PRO A 255 36.83 -16.95 -12.33
CA PRO A 255 38.13 -16.33 -12.05
C PRO A 255 39.05 -17.26 -11.25
N ASP A 256 38.54 -17.86 -10.18
CA ASP A 256 39.32 -18.75 -9.30
C ASP A 256 39.82 -20.02 -10.02
N ARG A 257 39.02 -20.57 -10.93
CA ARG A 257 39.41 -21.73 -11.76
C ARG A 257 40.49 -21.36 -12.78
N MET A 258 40.41 -20.15 -13.35
CA MET A 258 41.46 -19.64 -14.26
C MET A 258 42.78 -19.44 -13.51
N ASP A 259 42.73 -18.92 -12.28
CA ASP A 259 43.92 -18.77 -11.44
C ASP A 259 44.55 -20.12 -11.08
N GLN A 260 43.73 -21.13 -10.76
CA GLN A 260 44.21 -22.50 -10.53
C GLN A 260 44.90 -23.11 -11.76
N LEU A 261 44.36 -22.87 -12.96
CA LEU A 261 44.95 -23.34 -14.21
C LEU A 261 46.28 -22.63 -14.52
N LEU A 262 46.35 -21.32 -14.31
CA LEU A 262 47.59 -20.54 -14.51
C LEU A 262 48.69 -21.00 -13.54
N VAL A 263 48.34 -21.29 -12.28
CA VAL A 263 49.28 -21.83 -11.30
C VAL A 263 49.77 -23.23 -11.69
N ALA A 264 48.87 -24.08 -12.18
CA ALA A 264 49.23 -25.43 -12.64
C ALA A 264 50.13 -25.39 -13.88
N LEU A 265 49.81 -24.54 -14.87
CA LEU A 265 50.62 -24.35 -16.07
C LEU A 265 52.00 -23.79 -15.74
N ASN A 266 52.08 -22.79 -14.86
CA ASN A 266 53.34 -22.24 -14.42
C ASN A 266 54.19 -23.29 -13.69
N ARG A 267 53.57 -24.15 -12.87
CA ARG A 267 54.26 -25.27 -12.22
C ARG A 267 54.87 -26.24 -13.24
N ILE A 268 54.11 -26.63 -14.26
CA ILE A 268 54.57 -27.54 -15.33
C ILE A 268 55.70 -26.88 -16.14
N TYR A 269 55.58 -25.60 -16.48
CA TYR A 269 56.61 -24.86 -17.19
C TYR A 269 57.93 -24.77 -16.39
N ILE A 270 57.84 -24.51 -15.09
CA ILE A 270 59.02 -24.48 -14.20
C ILE A 270 59.66 -25.86 -14.08
N ASP A 271 58.86 -26.93 -14.03
CA ASP A 271 59.36 -28.29 -13.91
C ASP A 271 60.07 -28.75 -15.19
N GLN A 272 59.47 -28.48 -16.37
CA GLN A 272 60.11 -28.66 -17.68
C GLN A 272 61.43 -27.87 -17.79
N LYS A 273 61.46 -26.62 -17.33
CA LYS A 273 62.67 -25.81 -17.32
C LYS A 273 63.75 -26.37 -16.38
N LYS A 274 63.37 -26.93 -15.24
CA LYS A 274 64.28 -27.63 -14.33
C LYS A 274 64.83 -28.91 -14.93
N GLU A 275 64.02 -29.69 -15.63
CA GLU A 275 64.50 -30.89 -16.34
C GLU A 275 65.47 -30.53 -17.46
N LEU A 276 65.16 -29.51 -18.27
CA LEU A 276 66.07 -29.02 -19.32
C LEU A 276 67.40 -28.51 -18.74
N ALA A 277 67.37 -27.83 -17.59
CA ALA A 277 68.58 -27.39 -16.90
C ALA A 277 69.39 -28.56 -16.28
N ARG A 278 68.74 -29.66 -15.89
CA ARG A 278 69.41 -30.89 -15.44
C ARG A 278 70.06 -31.62 -16.61
N LEU A 279 69.40 -31.70 -17.76
CA LEU A 279 69.97 -32.28 -18.98
C LEU A 279 71.18 -31.49 -19.47
N ASN A 280 71.13 -30.16 -19.41
CA ASN A 280 72.25 -29.29 -19.80
C ASN A 280 73.44 -29.34 -18.81
N LYS A 281 73.22 -29.72 -17.55
CA LYS A 281 74.31 -29.95 -16.56
C LYS A 281 74.88 -31.37 -16.61
N ALA A 282 74.19 -32.32 -17.25
CA ALA A 282 74.60 -33.72 -17.32
C ALA A 282 75.56 -34.03 -18.48
N GLY A 283 75.93 -33.05 -19.29
CA GLY A 283 77.01 -33.18 -20.28
C GLY A 283 76.65 -34.01 -21.50
N LEU A 284 76.01 -33.35 -22.47
CA LEU A 284 76.11 -33.61 -23.90
C LEU A 284 76.34 -32.28 -24.61
#